data_AF-A0A4R0HKF9-F1
#
_entry.id   AF-A0A4R0HKF9-F1
#
_cell.length_a   1.000
_cell.length_b   1.000
_cell.length_c   1.000
_cell.angle_alpha   90.00
_cell.angle_beta   90.00
_cell.angle_gamma   90.00
#
_symmetry.space_group_name_H-M   'P 1'
#
loop_
_entity.id
_entity.type
_entity.pdbx_description
1 polymer ?
#
loop_
_entity_poly.entity_id
_entity_poly.type
_entity_poly.pdbx_seq_one_letter_code
_entity_poly.pdbx_strand_id
1 'polypeptide(L)'
;MRLNAKELIADARITAPTLPPAAAKLMTEMADRLDVQFAALCESREQVKQLAAERDSVVAENVALKDVVKGIYPNLAIDVSTETVLASLRAEGVEMLRDSIQEIESAPEDTCDLHHYCTDFAAQLRSQSEQVKGVQS
;
A
#
# COMPACT_ATOMS: atom_id res chain seq x y z
N MET A 1 37.41 8.27 19.08
CA MET A 1 37.27 7.88 17.66
C MET A 1 36.20 6.78 17.58
N ARG A 2 35.23 6.85 16.65
CA ARG A 2 34.22 5.79 16.47
C ARG A 2 34.72 4.83 15.41
N LEU A 3 34.93 3.55 15.78
CA LEU A 3 35.27 2.48 14.84
C LEU A 3 34.01 2.06 14.07
N ASN A 4 34.16 1.77 12.78
CA ASN A 4 33.12 1.12 11.99
C ASN A 4 33.10 -0.41 12.28
N ALA A 5 32.02 -1.10 11.87
CA ALA A 5 31.84 -2.51 12.21
C ALA A 5 33.01 -3.41 11.73
N LYS A 6 33.57 -3.14 10.54
CA LYS A 6 34.70 -3.92 10.00
C LYS A 6 35.97 -3.69 10.81
N GLU A 7 36.23 -2.45 11.19
CA GLU A 7 37.38 -2.09 12.04
C GLU A 7 37.24 -2.75 13.42
N LEU A 8 36.04 -2.73 14.01
CA LEU A 8 35.77 -3.36 15.31
C LEU A 8 35.95 -4.89 15.27
N ILE A 9 35.48 -5.55 14.21
CA ILE A 9 35.68 -7.00 14.00
C ILE A 9 37.18 -7.31 13.85
N ALA A 10 37.91 -6.50 13.07
CA ALA A 10 39.33 -6.68 12.86
C ALA A 10 40.13 -6.53 14.17
N ASP A 11 39.85 -5.48 14.95
CA ASP A 11 40.49 -5.24 16.24
C ASP A 11 40.18 -6.37 17.25
N ALA A 12 38.94 -6.87 17.26
CA ALA A 12 38.55 -8.00 18.09
C ALA A 12 39.31 -9.29 17.70
N ARG A 13 39.50 -9.54 16.40
CA ARG A 13 40.28 -10.70 15.93
C ARG A 13 41.77 -10.58 16.24
N ILE A 14 42.33 -9.37 16.18
CA ILE A 14 43.73 -9.10 16.55
C ILE A 14 43.94 -9.27 18.06
N THR A 15 42.98 -8.83 18.87
CA THR A 15 43.13 -8.81 20.33
C THR A 15 42.87 -10.19 20.95
N ALA A 16 42.03 -11.03 20.34
CA ALA A 16 41.61 -12.32 20.90
C ALA A 16 42.77 -13.26 21.33
N PRO A 17 43.85 -13.43 20.54
CA PRO A 17 44.99 -14.27 20.95
C PRO A 17 45.75 -13.77 22.17
N THR A 18 45.60 -12.49 22.55
CA THR A 18 46.28 -11.90 23.71
C THR A 18 45.53 -12.12 25.02
N LEU A 19 44.30 -12.64 24.95
CA LEU A 19 43.42 -12.83 26.10
C LEU A 19 43.53 -14.24 26.69
N PRO A 20 43.15 -14.44 27.97
CA PRO A 20 42.97 -15.77 28.55
C PRO A 20 41.96 -16.61 27.74
N PRO A 21 42.08 -17.95 27.71
CA PRO A 21 41.35 -18.81 26.76
C PRO A 21 39.83 -18.61 26.72
N ALA A 22 39.20 -18.44 27.89
CA ALA A 22 37.75 -18.22 27.96
C ALA A 22 37.32 -16.88 27.34
N ALA A 23 38.08 -15.82 27.58
CA ALA A 23 37.82 -14.50 27.04
C ALA A 23 38.13 -14.42 25.53
N ALA A 24 39.21 -15.07 25.09
CA ALA A 24 39.55 -15.20 23.68
C ALA A 24 38.42 -15.88 22.89
N LYS A 25 37.89 -17.00 23.40
CA LYS A 25 36.77 -17.72 22.78
C LYS A 25 35.54 -16.83 22.63
N LEU A 26 35.15 -16.14 23.70
CA LEU A 26 33.99 -15.24 23.68
C LEU A 26 34.19 -14.09 22.67
N MET A 27 35.38 -13.50 22.62
CA MET A 27 35.64 -12.37 21.73
C MET A 27 35.65 -12.78 20.24
N THR A 28 36.20 -13.95 19.92
CA THR A 28 36.11 -14.52 18.57
C THR A 28 34.65 -14.78 18.18
N GLU A 29 33.86 -15.39 19.06
CA GLU A 29 32.46 -15.72 18.77
C GLU A 29 31.59 -14.46 18.60
N MET A 30 31.86 -13.40 19.38
CA MET A 30 31.22 -12.10 19.18
C MET A 30 31.62 -11.46 17.85
N ALA A 31 32.90 -11.53 17.48
CA ALA A 31 33.39 -11.00 16.21
C ALA A 31 32.73 -11.71 15.02
N ASP A 32 32.62 -13.04 15.06
CA ASP A 32 31.98 -13.82 14.00
C ASP A 32 30.48 -13.54 13.89
N ARG A 33 29.77 -13.41 15.03
CA ARG A 33 28.36 -13.04 15.02
C ARG A 33 28.13 -11.64 14.44
N LEU A 34 29.01 -10.69 14.79
CA LEU A 34 28.94 -9.32 14.27
C LEU A 34 29.24 -9.28 12.77
N ASP A 35 30.17 -10.11 12.28
CA ASP A 35 30.51 -10.25 10.86
C ASP A 35 29.31 -10.73 10.03
N VAL A 36 28.64 -11.79 10.49
CA VAL A 36 27.41 -12.31 9.87
C VAL A 36 26.29 -11.26 9.86
N GLN A 37 26.06 -10.57 10.98
CA GLN A 37 25.05 -9.52 11.06
C GLN A 37 25.36 -8.35 10.13
N PHE A 38 26.63 -7.95 10.05
CA PHE A 38 27.05 -6.88 9.17
C PHE A 38 26.87 -7.24 7.70
N ALA A 39 27.20 -8.47 7.29
CA ALA A 39 26.95 -8.97 5.94
C ALA A 39 25.45 -8.95 5.60
N ALA A 40 24.60 -9.52 6.47
CA ALA A 40 23.15 -9.54 6.28
C ALA A 40 22.54 -8.12 6.19
N LEU A 41 23.03 -7.17 6.99
CA LEU A 41 22.59 -5.78 6.93
C LEU A 41 23.02 -5.08 5.63
N CYS A 42 24.23 -5.38 5.13
CA CYS A 42 24.69 -4.86 3.85
C CYS A 42 23.79 -5.36 2.70
N GLU A 43 23.49 -6.65 2.68
CA GLU A 43 22.61 -7.27 1.68
C GLU A 43 21.19 -6.71 1.76
N SER A 44 20.61 -6.61 2.97
CA SER A 44 19.27 -6.05 3.18
C SER A 44 19.18 -4.59 2.72
N ARG A 45 20.21 -3.78 2.97
CA ARG A 45 20.26 -2.39 2.47
C ARG A 45 20.30 -2.33 0.95
N GLU A 46 21.02 -3.24 0.31
CA GLU A 46 21.08 -3.28 -1.14
C GLU A 46 19.73 -3.68 -1.75
N GLN A 47 19.04 -4.66 -1.16
CA GLN A 47 17.68 -5.04 -1.54
C GLN A 47 16.71 -3.86 -1.40
N VAL A 48 16.79 -3.08 -0.31
CA VAL A 48 15.94 -1.88 -0.13
C VAL A 48 16.17 -0.85 -1.23
N LYS A 49 17.41 -0.63 -1.67
CA LYS A 49 17.68 0.29 -2.79
C LYS A 49 17.11 -0.22 -4.11
N GLN A 50 17.24 -1.52 -4.38
CA GLN A 50 16.69 -2.14 -5.59
C GLN A 50 15.16 -2.01 -5.62
N LEU A 51 14.49 -2.35 -4.52
CA LEU A 51 13.04 -2.20 -4.39
C LEU A 51 12.58 -0.74 -4.51
N ALA A 52 13.35 0.22 -3.99
CA ALA A 52 13.04 1.64 -4.14
C ALA A 52 13.10 2.08 -5.63
N ALA A 53 14.10 1.60 -6.37
CA ALA A 53 14.23 1.87 -7.80
C ALA A 53 13.11 1.22 -8.63
N GLU A 54 12.75 -0.04 -8.33
CA GLU A 54 11.62 -0.71 -8.97
C GLU A 54 10.30 0.02 -8.70
N ARG A 55 10.05 0.42 -7.45
CA ARG A 55 8.89 1.24 -7.08
C ARG A 55 8.85 2.53 -7.89
N ASP A 56 9.96 3.25 -8.01
CA ASP A 56 10.00 4.51 -8.76
C ASP A 56 9.70 4.31 -10.25
N SER A 57 10.18 3.21 -10.84
CA SER A 57 9.83 2.83 -12.20
C SER A 57 8.33 2.57 -12.36
N VAL A 58 7.74 1.80 -11.46
CA VAL A 58 6.30 1.47 -11.47
C VAL A 58 5.44 2.71 -11.22
N VAL A 59 5.86 3.61 -10.34
CA VAL A 59 5.16 4.89 -10.09
C VAL A 59 5.18 5.75 -11.35
N ALA A 60 6.32 5.85 -12.04
CA ALA A 60 6.40 6.61 -13.29
C ALA A 60 5.48 6.02 -14.39
N GLU A 61 5.43 4.70 -14.52
CA GLU A 61 4.52 4.02 -15.45
C GLU A 61 3.05 4.29 -15.11
N ASN A 62 2.68 4.17 -13.84
CA ASN A 62 1.31 4.45 -13.39
C ASN A 62 0.89 5.91 -13.64
N VAL A 63 1.81 6.87 -13.47
CA VAL A 63 1.55 8.27 -13.81
C VAL A 63 1.27 8.43 -15.30
N ALA A 64 2.10 7.82 -16.16
CA ALA A 64 1.90 7.87 -17.60
C ALA A 64 0.57 7.22 -18.04
N LEU A 65 0.23 6.07 -17.45
CA LEU A 65 -1.05 5.40 -17.70
C LEU A 65 -2.24 6.25 -17.23
N LYS A 66 -2.14 6.88 -16.06
CA LYS A 66 -3.17 7.80 -15.55
C LYS A 66 -3.45 8.93 -16.54
N ASP A 67 -2.40 9.50 -17.14
CA ASP A 67 -2.53 10.56 -18.15
C ASP A 67 -3.20 10.04 -19.43
N VAL A 68 -2.83 8.85 -19.92
CA VAL A 68 -3.47 8.22 -21.08
C VAL A 68 -4.96 7.98 -20.84
N VAL A 69 -5.32 7.40 -19.69
CA VAL A 69 -6.71 7.09 -19.35
C VAL A 69 -7.53 8.37 -19.20
N LYS A 70 -6.97 9.43 -18.59
CA LYS A 70 -7.62 10.74 -18.51
C LYS A 70 -7.85 11.36 -19.90
N GLY A 71 -6.96 11.13 -20.84
CA GLY A 71 -7.14 11.55 -22.24
C GLY A 71 -8.32 10.84 -22.93
N ILE A 72 -8.53 9.56 -22.65
CA ILE A 72 -9.63 8.76 -23.23
C ILE A 72 -10.96 9.07 -22.51
N TYR A 73 -10.89 9.21 -21.18
CA TYR A 73 -12.05 9.41 -20.31
C TYR A 73 -11.88 10.70 -19.47
N PRO A 74 -12.12 11.88 -20.06
CA PRO A 74 -11.79 13.17 -19.43
C PRO A 74 -12.58 13.48 -18.16
N ASN A 75 -13.75 12.84 -17.99
CA ASN A 75 -14.61 12.98 -16.81
C ASN A 75 -14.43 11.84 -15.79
N LEU A 76 -13.56 10.86 -16.06
CA LEU A 76 -13.29 9.75 -15.15
C LEU A 76 -12.29 10.21 -14.08
N ALA A 77 -12.75 10.30 -12.83
CA ALA A 77 -11.89 10.63 -11.70
C ALA A 77 -11.03 9.42 -11.31
N ILE A 78 -9.80 9.34 -11.82
CA ILE A 78 -8.86 8.22 -11.59
C ILE A 78 -8.08 8.36 -10.26
N ASP A 79 -8.29 9.46 -9.52
CA ASP A 79 -7.66 9.69 -8.21
C ASP A 79 -8.39 9.03 -7.03
N VAL A 80 -9.30 8.13 -7.37
CA VAL A 80 -10.37 7.65 -6.51
C VAL A 80 -10.19 6.15 -6.40
N SER A 81 -10.09 5.61 -5.18
CA SER A 81 -9.76 4.19 -4.98
C SER A 81 -10.71 3.30 -5.79
N THR A 82 -10.24 2.12 -6.24
CA THR A 82 -11.07 1.15 -6.96
C THR A 82 -12.39 0.87 -6.24
N GLU A 83 -12.37 0.88 -4.90
CA GLU A 83 -13.54 0.77 -4.01
C GLU A 83 -14.56 1.89 -4.25
N THR A 84 -14.10 3.12 -4.44
CA THR A 84 -14.97 4.27 -4.66
C THR A 84 -15.55 4.28 -6.08
N VAL A 85 -14.79 3.84 -7.09
CA VAL A 85 -15.32 3.64 -8.44
C VAL A 85 -16.39 2.54 -8.45
N LEU A 86 -16.15 1.41 -7.76
CA LEU A 86 -17.12 0.34 -7.57
C LEU A 86 -18.37 0.81 -6.83
N ALA A 87 -18.22 1.64 -5.79
CA ALA A 87 -19.35 2.20 -5.04
C ALA A 87 -20.21 3.15 -5.89
N SER A 88 -19.59 4.01 -6.71
CA SER A 88 -20.30 4.89 -7.64
C SER A 88 -21.07 4.10 -8.69
N LEU A 89 -20.46 3.08 -9.30
CA LEU A 89 -21.12 2.22 -10.29
C LEU A 89 -22.30 1.43 -9.68
N ARG A 90 -22.16 0.95 -8.44
CA ARG A 90 -23.26 0.30 -7.72
C ARG A 90 -24.40 1.27 -7.44
N ALA A 91 -24.09 2.49 -7.01
CA ALA A 91 -25.10 3.52 -6.75
C ALA A 91 -25.85 3.90 -8.03
N GLU A 92 -25.12 4.10 -9.13
CA GLU A 92 -25.70 4.39 -10.45
C GLU A 92 -26.62 3.25 -10.93
N GLY A 93 -26.19 1.99 -10.77
CA GLY A 93 -27.03 0.83 -11.10
C GLY A 93 -28.34 0.77 -10.33
N VAL A 94 -28.34 1.17 -9.06
CA VAL A 94 -29.54 1.23 -8.21
C VAL A 94 -30.47 2.37 -8.63
N GLU A 95 -29.90 3.50 -9.08
CA GLU A 95 -30.67 4.63 -9.61
C GLU A 95 -31.32 4.31 -10.95
N MET A 96 -30.62 3.60 -11.84
CA MET A 96 -31.22 3.11 -13.08
C MET A 96 -32.40 2.17 -12.82
N LEU A 97 -32.29 1.30 -11.79
CA LEU A 97 -33.38 0.43 -11.39
C LEU A 97 -34.57 1.25 -10.85
N ARG A 98 -34.31 2.26 -10.00
CA ARG A 98 -35.33 3.18 -9.50
C ARG A 98 -36.08 3.86 -10.66
N ASP A 99 -35.34 4.40 -11.62
CA ASP A 99 -35.91 5.12 -12.77
C ASP A 99 -36.74 4.16 -13.64
N SER A 100 -36.26 2.92 -13.83
CA SER A 100 -37.01 1.86 -14.52
C SER A 100 -38.31 1.48 -13.80
N ILE A 101 -38.34 1.52 -12.47
CA ILE A 101 -39.56 1.27 -11.67
C ILE A 101 -40.54 2.43 -11.84
N GLN A 102 -40.05 3.68 -11.89
CA GLN A 102 -40.88 4.87 -12.07
C GLN A 102 -41.57 4.89 -13.44
N GLU A 103 -40.95 4.33 -14.48
CA GLU A 103 -41.52 4.25 -15.83
C GLU A 103 -42.68 3.23 -15.96
N ILE A 104 -42.91 2.37 -14.97
CA ILE A 104 -44.04 1.44 -14.96
C ILE A 104 -45.29 2.19 -14.49
N GLU A 105 -46.05 2.78 -15.43
CA GLU A 105 -47.24 3.66 -15.24
C GLU A 105 -48.46 3.05 -14.47
N SER A 106 -48.30 1.93 -13.75
CA SER A 106 -49.38 1.29 -12.98
C SER A 106 -48.89 0.70 -11.65
N ALA A 107 -47.95 1.38 -11.02
CA ALA A 107 -47.20 0.84 -9.90
C ALA A 107 -48.06 0.80 -8.60
N PRO A 108 -48.29 -0.38 -7.98
CA PRO A 108 -49.00 -0.50 -6.68
C PRO A 108 -48.20 0.18 -5.55
N GLU A 109 -48.84 0.50 -4.41
CA GLU A 109 -48.21 1.19 -3.25
C GLU A 109 -46.82 0.63 -2.88
N ASP A 110 -46.61 -0.69 -2.99
CA ASP A 110 -45.34 -1.39 -2.75
C ASP A 110 -44.15 -0.92 -3.62
N THR A 111 -44.40 -0.32 -4.78
CA THR A 111 -43.35 0.20 -5.68
C THR A 111 -42.82 1.57 -5.23
N CYS A 112 -43.64 2.34 -4.50
CA CYS A 112 -43.24 3.61 -3.91
C CYS A 112 -42.21 3.38 -2.79
N ASP A 113 -42.42 2.32 -2.00
CA ASP A 113 -41.48 1.87 -0.97
C ASP A 113 -40.15 1.41 -1.57
N LEU A 114 -40.20 0.66 -2.67
CA LEU A 114 -38.98 0.21 -3.37
C LEU A 114 -38.22 1.39 -4.00
N HIS A 115 -38.91 2.38 -4.55
CA HIS A 115 -38.30 3.59 -5.09
C HIS A 115 -37.55 4.39 -4.00
N HIS A 116 -38.17 4.56 -2.82
CA HIS A 116 -37.53 5.22 -1.69
C HIS A 116 -36.32 4.44 -1.19
N TYR A 117 -36.46 3.11 -1.07
CA TYR A 117 -35.36 2.23 -0.69
C TYR A 117 -34.17 2.33 -1.66
N CYS A 118 -34.40 2.31 -2.97
CA CYS A 118 -33.34 2.48 -3.96
C CYS A 118 -32.64 3.84 -3.83
N THR A 119 -33.39 4.90 -3.52
CA THR A 119 -32.85 6.25 -3.31
C THR A 119 -31.93 6.29 -2.09
N ASP A 120 -32.38 5.76 -0.96
CA ASP A 120 -31.60 5.73 0.29
C ASP A 120 -30.36 4.82 0.15
N PHE A 121 -30.51 3.68 -0.52
CA PHE A 121 -29.42 2.73 -0.72
C PHE A 121 -28.33 3.28 -1.64
N ALA A 122 -28.69 3.98 -2.72
CA ALA A 122 -27.73 4.67 -3.58
C ALA A 122 -26.95 5.76 -2.81
N ALA A 123 -27.64 6.51 -1.93
CA ALA A 123 -26.99 7.51 -1.08
C ALA A 123 -26.02 6.87 -0.07
N GLN A 124 -26.39 5.74 0.53
CA GLN A 124 -25.53 5.00 1.44
C GLN A 124 -24.25 4.49 0.75
N LEU A 125 -24.38 3.93 -0.46
CA LEU A 125 -23.23 3.47 -1.24
C LEU A 125 -22.24 4.60 -1.54
N ARG A 126 -22.74 5.81 -1.84
CA ARG A 126 -21.88 6.99 -2.03
C ARG A 126 -21.21 7.44 -0.72
N SER A 127 -21.94 7.47 0.39
CA SER A 127 -21.40 7.87 1.70
C SER A 127 -20.30 6.94 2.21
N GLN A 128 -20.43 5.61 2.01
CA GLN A 128 -19.41 4.65 2.38
C GLN A 128 -18.10 4.86 1.62
N SER A 129 -18.17 5.34 0.38
CA SER A 129 -17.00 5.60 -0.46
C SER A 129 -16.17 6.82 -0.01
N GLU A 130 -16.82 7.80 0.63
CA GLU A 130 -16.16 9.01 1.13
C GLU A 130 -15.38 8.75 2.42
N GLN A 131 -15.83 7.81 3.27
CA GLN A 131 -15.16 7.44 4.52
C GLN A 131 -13.79 6.79 4.28
N VAL A 132 -13.60 6.09 3.15
CA VAL A 132 -12.31 5.47 2.78
C VAL A 132 -11.25 6.52 2.43
N LYS A 133 -11.65 7.70 1.94
CA LYS A 133 -10.73 8.81 1.62
C LYS A 133 -10.12 9.46 2.87
N GLY A 134 -10.81 9.41 4.02
CA GLY A 134 -10.37 10.04 5.27
C GLY A 134 -9.34 9.25 6.09
N VAL A 135 -9.06 7.99 5.74
CA VAL A 135 -8.13 7.11 6.48
C VAL A 135 -6.69 7.18 5.95
N GLN A 136 -6.47 7.81 4.78
CA GLN A 136 -5.16 7.91 4.14
C GLN A 136 -4.47 9.28 4.29
N SER A 137 -4.93 10.16 5.19
CA SER A 137 -4.26 11.44 5.52
C SER A 137 -3.33 11.31 6.71
#